data_AF-A0AAV2YSP4-F1
#
_entry.id   AF-A0AAV2YSP4-F1
#
_cell.length_a   1.000
_cell.length_b   1.000
_cell.length_c   1.000
_cell.angle_alpha   90.00
_cell.angle_beta   90.00
_cell.angle_gamma   90.00
#
_symmetry.space_group_name_H-M   'P 1'
#
loop_
_entity.id
_entity.type
_entity.pdbx_description
1 polymer ?
#
loop_
_entity_poly.entity_id
_entity_poly.type
_entity_poly.pdbx_seq_one_letter_code
_entity_poly.pdbx_strand_id
1 'polypeptide(L)'
;MVTLVDLINQAPPYVIPDVHATVHFVGTAADWLKCAPRLKKARVVGLDTETRPVFQKGRDKNPCSLLQIAVRDAQGKEEVFVIDLLHLQPKVYNTVLSEVFLSRKIIKLGQGWLHDMKELNQCYPKASCFKVAKRVVEVNDMSISLMGGHHPISLQKLTFHYLNKKLTKTQQMSNWNRRPLAPSQLHYAASDALVLIHLYDELMRRLTSKNKAFNIDSIANVLDVDMQRTLKCTLCFTVADNAADYKRHRKECSSSALSLRLCNSCGDAMLKSDVHMNEHMAACSGDQPNTAPAVAPEAPQQPKEKKRKKKSAKIQLLPVLLEAASPVNVEMEEQQPSPAQQSKRAKRKQKKKKNKAKAVAHTVSPTLAGLPLSKRKMSADSAFLASDDIWSLASSDNAASMLSPW
;
A
#
# COMPACT_ATOMS: atom_id res chain seq x y z
N MET A 1 -2.99 -25.91 -21.30
CA MET A 1 -3.66 -25.00 -20.33
C MET A 1 -2.97 -23.65 -20.39
N VAL A 2 -3.73 -22.58 -20.61
CA VAL A 2 -3.22 -21.21 -20.52
C VAL A 2 -3.09 -20.85 -19.04
N THR A 3 -1.94 -20.31 -18.62
CA THR A 3 -1.75 -19.90 -17.21
C THR A 3 -2.33 -18.50 -16.98
N LEU A 4 -2.62 -18.14 -15.72
CA LEU A 4 -2.97 -16.75 -15.38
C LEU A 4 -1.89 -15.75 -15.78
N VAL A 5 -0.62 -16.17 -15.70
CA VAL A 5 0.50 -15.33 -16.15
C VAL A 5 0.40 -15.07 -17.65
N ASP A 6 0.03 -16.07 -18.44
CA ASP A 6 -0.17 -15.92 -19.88
C ASP A 6 -1.33 -14.97 -20.19
N LEU A 7 -2.46 -15.09 -19.47
CA LEU A 7 -3.59 -14.16 -19.62
C LEU A 7 -3.21 -12.72 -19.28
N ILE A 8 -2.52 -12.53 -18.15
CA ILE A 8 -2.03 -11.21 -17.74
C ILE A 8 -1.10 -10.64 -18.82
N ASN A 9 -0.24 -11.47 -19.41
CA ASN A 9 0.67 -11.03 -20.46
C ASN A 9 -0.06 -10.67 -21.76
N GLN A 10 -1.21 -11.27 -22.04
CA GLN A 10 -2.04 -10.96 -23.21
C GLN A 10 -2.93 -9.73 -23.01
N ALA A 11 -3.24 -9.35 -21.76
CA ALA A 11 -4.04 -8.18 -21.48
C ALA A 11 -3.41 -6.88 -22.01
N PRO A 12 -4.22 -5.91 -22.46
CA PRO A 12 -3.71 -4.62 -22.89
C PRO A 12 -3.04 -3.88 -21.71
N PRO A 13 -1.98 -3.10 -21.96
CA PRO A 13 -1.34 -2.34 -20.90
C PRO A 13 -2.30 -1.30 -20.30
N TYR A 14 -2.14 -1.05 -19.00
CA TYR A 14 -2.71 0.11 -18.35
C TYR A 14 -1.96 1.36 -18.84
N VAL A 15 -2.73 2.36 -19.30
CA VAL A 15 -2.20 3.58 -19.91
C VAL A 15 -2.82 4.77 -19.19
N ILE A 16 -1.99 5.75 -18.84
CA ILE A 16 -2.46 7.03 -18.30
C ILE A 16 -2.95 7.87 -19.48
N PRO A 17 -4.22 8.31 -19.51
CA PRO A 17 -4.72 9.20 -20.54
C PRO A 17 -3.98 10.53 -20.44
N ASP A 18 -3.12 10.82 -21.42
CA ASP A 18 -2.25 12.00 -21.46
C ASP A 18 -1.29 12.13 -20.25
N VAL A 19 -0.19 11.37 -20.32
CA VAL A 19 0.91 11.38 -19.33
C VAL A 19 1.47 12.78 -19.11
N HIS A 20 1.54 13.63 -20.14
CA HIS A 20 2.20 14.93 -20.06
C HIS A 20 1.33 15.99 -19.37
N ALA A 21 0.01 15.91 -19.49
CA ALA A 21 -0.91 16.77 -18.74
C ALA A 21 -1.14 16.28 -17.30
N THR A 22 -0.98 14.97 -17.07
CA THR A 22 -1.45 14.31 -15.85
C THR A 22 -0.32 14.01 -14.86
N VAL A 23 0.94 13.89 -15.29
CA VAL A 23 2.05 13.45 -14.43
C VAL A 23 3.08 14.57 -14.20
N HIS A 24 3.35 14.87 -12.93
CA HIS A 24 4.27 15.93 -12.51
C HIS A 24 5.39 15.37 -11.63
N PHE A 25 6.63 15.59 -12.03
CA PHE A 25 7.79 15.33 -11.18
C PHE A 25 8.03 16.52 -10.23
N VAL A 26 8.16 16.25 -8.93
CA VAL A 26 8.30 17.29 -7.90
C VAL A 26 9.67 17.16 -7.24
N GLY A 27 10.66 17.85 -7.83
CA GLY A 27 12.07 17.79 -7.41
C GLY A 27 12.55 19.00 -6.60
N THR A 28 11.84 20.12 -6.69
CA THR A 28 12.25 21.40 -6.09
C THR A 28 11.13 22.01 -5.23
N ALA A 29 11.49 23.01 -4.43
CA ALA A 29 10.50 23.79 -3.67
C ALA A 29 9.54 24.56 -4.61
N ALA A 30 9.99 24.98 -5.79
CA ALA A 30 9.14 25.64 -6.77
C ALA A 30 8.08 24.68 -7.36
N ASP A 31 8.46 23.44 -7.62
CA ASP A 31 7.51 22.39 -8.05
C ASP A 31 6.50 22.11 -6.93
N TRP A 32 6.97 22.08 -5.68
CA TRP A 32 6.12 21.88 -4.52
C TRP A 32 5.04 22.96 -4.37
N LEU A 33 5.36 24.23 -4.65
CA LEU A 33 4.38 25.33 -4.62
C LEU A 33 3.21 25.12 -5.59
N LYS A 34 3.43 24.40 -6.70
CA LYS A 34 2.38 24.02 -7.66
C LYS A 34 1.63 22.76 -7.21
N CYS A 35 2.34 21.80 -6.63
CA CYS A 35 1.81 20.52 -6.14
C CYS A 35 0.89 20.69 -4.92
N ALA A 36 1.35 21.39 -3.88
CA ALA A 36 0.68 21.46 -2.58
C ALA A 36 -0.80 21.89 -2.64
N PRO A 37 -1.19 22.94 -3.41
CA PRO A 37 -2.60 23.33 -3.54
C PRO A 37 -3.49 22.23 -4.13
N ARG A 38 -2.95 21.39 -5.02
CA ARG A 38 -3.69 20.28 -5.64
C ARG A 38 -3.90 19.14 -4.64
N LEU A 39 -2.87 18.79 -3.86
CA LEU A 39 -3.00 17.79 -2.80
C LEU A 39 -4.09 18.18 -1.78
N LYS A 40 -4.17 19.46 -1.39
CA LYS A 40 -5.18 19.94 -0.43
C LYS A 40 -6.62 19.87 -0.98
N LYS A 41 -6.80 19.92 -2.30
CA LYS A 41 -8.11 19.81 -2.97
C LYS A 41 -8.57 18.37 -3.19
N ALA A 42 -7.71 17.39 -2.95
CA ALA A 42 -8.02 15.99 -3.14
C ALA A 42 -9.28 15.55 -2.37
N ARG A 43 -10.01 14.60 -2.94
CA ARG A 43 -11.05 13.79 -2.27
C ARG A 43 -10.59 12.35 -2.11
N VAL A 44 -9.84 11.86 -3.09
CA VAL A 44 -9.23 10.53 -3.11
C VAL A 44 -7.77 10.71 -3.53
N VAL A 45 -6.88 9.95 -2.90
CA VAL A 45 -5.49 9.84 -3.33
C VAL A 45 -5.07 8.38 -3.44
N GLY A 46 -4.27 8.05 -4.46
CA GLY A 46 -3.56 6.77 -4.58
C GLY A 46 -2.10 6.96 -4.19
N LEU A 47 -1.56 6.05 -3.38
CA LEU A 47 -0.22 6.16 -2.80
C LEU A 47 0.62 4.94 -3.12
N ASP A 48 1.86 5.20 -3.54
CA ASP A 48 2.89 4.18 -3.76
C ASP A 48 4.28 4.75 -3.40
N THR A 49 5.31 3.90 -3.35
CA THR A 49 6.70 4.34 -3.20
C THR A 49 7.68 3.57 -4.07
N GLU A 50 8.84 4.18 -4.36
CA GLU A 50 9.91 3.48 -5.07
C GLU A 50 11.27 3.60 -4.37
N THR A 51 11.99 2.48 -4.31
CA THR A 51 13.28 2.36 -3.63
C THR A 51 14.26 1.61 -4.50
N ARG A 52 15.48 2.15 -4.67
CA ARG A 52 16.56 1.44 -5.37
C ARG A 52 16.87 0.10 -4.66
N PRO A 53 16.81 -1.05 -5.35
CA PRO A 53 17.09 -2.34 -4.74
C PRO A 53 18.56 -2.49 -4.33
N VAL A 54 18.79 -3.31 -3.29
CA VAL A 54 20.12 -3.73 -2.83
C VAL A 54 20.24 -5.23 -3.01
N PHE A 55 21.11 -5.66 -3.92
CA PHE A 55 21.28 -7.08 -4.27
C PHE A 55 22.33 -7.82 -3.41
N GLN A 56 23.12 -7.08 -2.62
CA GLN A 56 24.16 -7.63 -1.77
C GLN A 56 23.62 -7.93 -0.37
N LYS A 57 23.76 -9.18 0.08
CA LYS A 57 23.34 -9.61 1.41
C LYS A 57 24.13 -8.86 2.50
N GLY A 58 23.44 -8.37 3.53
CA GLY A 58 24.06 -7.70 4.68
C GLY A 58 24.37 -6.21 4.48
N ARG A 59 23.99 -5.61 3.34
CA ARG A 59 24.00 -4.15 3.18
C ARG A 59 22.71 -3.53 3.68
N ASP A 60 22.83 -2.31 4.21
CA ASP A 60 21.70 -1.49 4.58
C ASP A 60 20.82 -1.18 3.36
N LYS A 61 19.51 -1.07 3.59
CA LYS A 61 18.55 -0.65 2.56
C LYS A 61 18.86 0.79 2.12
N ASN A 62 18.63 1.08 0.84
CA ASN A 62 18.63 2.46 0.37
C ASN A 62 17.43 3.20 0.95
N PRO A 63 17.52 4.53 1.15
CA PRO A 63 16.35 5.31 1.49
C PRO A 63 15.31 5.25 0.36
N CYS A 64 14.03 5.29 0.73
CA CYS A 64 12.93 5.42 -0.21
C CYS A 64 13.15 6.64 -1.11
N SER A 65 13.15 6.45 -2.42
CA SER A 65 13.57 7.46 -3.39
C SER A 65 12.44 8.38 -3.83
N LEU A 66 11.26 7.81 -4.02
CA LEU A 66 10.08 8.50 -4.54
C LEU A 66 8.86 8.18 -3.70
N LEU A 67 7.98 9.18 -3.56
CA LEU A 67 6.61 9.02 -3.12
C LEU A 67 5.69 9.43 -4.26
N GLN A 68 4.79 8.55 -4.68
CA GLN A 68 3.80 8.85 -5.70
C GLN A 68 2.46 9.16 -5.04
N ILE A 69 1.82 10.24 -5.49
CA ILE A 69 0.50 10.64 -5.04
C ILE A 69 -0.36 10.94 -6.26
N ALA A 70 -1.20 9.98 -6.64
CA ALA A 70 -2.31 10.25 -7.54
C ALA A 70 -3.40 11.00 -6.77
N VAL A 71 -4.01 12.01 -7.37
CA VAL A 71 -5.03 12.87 -6.78
C VAL A 71 -6.24 12.86 -7.68
N ARG A 72 -7.43 12.68 -7.10
CA ARG A 72 -8.69 13.08 -7.70
C ARG A 72 -9.38 14.11 -6.81
N ASP A 73 -9.73 15.26 -7.37
CA ASP A 73 -10.47 16.31 -6.65
C ASP A 73 -12.00 16.15 -6.78
N ALA A 74 -12.74 17.10 -6.21
CA ALA A 74 -14.20 17.08 -6.20
C ALA A 74 -14.83 17.28 -7.60
N GLN A 75 -14.06 17.81 -8.56
CA GLN A 75 -14.47 17.98 -9.94
C GLN A 75 -14.13 16.75 -10.81
N GLY A 76 -13.52 15.72 -10.22
CA GLY A 76 -13.08 14.53 -10.93
C GLY A 76 -11.77 14.71 -11.70
N LYS A 77 -11.06 15.84 -11.54
CA LYS A 77 -9.78 16.05 -12.21
C LYS A 77 -8.71 15.19 -11.56
N GLU A 78 -8.02 14.41 -12.38
CA GLU A 78 -6.93 13.51 -11.98
C GLU A 78 -5.56 14.07 -12.35
N GLU A 79 -4.62 14.01 -11.41
CA GLU A 79 -3.20 14.32 -11.62
C GLU A 79 -2.36 13.40 -10.72
N VAL A 80 -1.11 13.14 -11.10
CA VAL A 80 -0.16 12.32 -10.36
C VAL A 80 1.10 13.11 -10.08
N PHE A 81 1.50 13.16 -8.81
CA PHE A 81 2.71 13.82 -8.37
C PHE A 81 3.74 12.77 -7.95
N VAL A 82 4.88 12.74 -8.64
CA VAL A 82 6.02 11.87 -8.31
C VAL A 82 7.05 12.72 -7.56
N ILE A 83 7.05 12.59 -6.24
CA ILE A 83 7.81 13.45 -5.32
C ILE A 83 9.20 12.87 -5.09
N ASP A 84 10.24 13.68 -5.35
CA ASP A 84 11.63 13.30 -5.14
C ASP A 84 12.05 13.49 -3.68
N LEU A 85 11.96 12.43 -2.90
CA LEU A 85 12.32 12.48 -1.48
C LEU A 85 13.84 12.55 -1.25
N LEU A 86 14.67 12.21 -2.24
CA LEU A 86 16.12 12.31 -2.12
C LEU A 86 16.61 13.77 -2.17
N HIS A 87 15.91 14.64 -2.90
CA HIS A 87 16.30 16.04 -3.09
C HIS A 87 15.42 17.02 -2.32
N LEU A 88 14.12 16.73 -2.16
CA LEU A 88 13.20 17.61 -1.47
C LEU A 88 13.34 17.47 0.06
N GLN A 89 13.68 18.56 0.74
CA GLN A 89 13.86 18.51 2.19
C GLN A 89 12.51 18.36 2.91
N PRO A 90 12.43 17.58 4.01
CA PRO A 90 11.20 17.40 4.80
C PRO A 90 10.45 18.68 5.14
N LYS A 91 11.16 19.77 5.49
CA LYS A 91 10.54 21.06 5.82
C LYS A 91 9.64 21.63 4.72
N VAL A 92 9.86 21.23 3.46
CA VAL A 92 9.08 21.69 2.31
C VAL A 92 7.72 21.01 2.27
N TYR A 93 7.68 19.68 2.43
CA TYR A 93 6.46 18.89 2.24
C TYR A 93 5.72 18.51 3.52
N ASN A 94 6.41 18.50 4.66
CA ASN A 94 5.92 17.87 5.89
C ASN A 94 4.58 18.42 6.35
N THR A 95 4.39 19.73 6.33
CA THR A 95 3.13 20.37 6.79
C THR A 95 1.95 19.93 5.93
N VAL A 96 2.06 20.07 4.62
CA VAL A 96 0.95 19.76 3.70
C VAL A 96 0.68 18.26 3.64
N LEU A 97 1.70 17.41 3.62
CA LEU A 97 1.49 15.96 3.68
C LEU A 97 0.87 15.54 5.02
N SER A 98 1.22 16.18 6.13
CA SER A 98 0.56 15.93 7.42
C SER A 98 -0.93 16.29 7.36
N GLU A 99 -1.28 17.46 6.79
CA GLU A 99 -2.68 17.85 6.58
C GLU A 99 -3.43 16.80 5.72
N VAL A 100 -2.84 16.36 4.61
CA VAL A 100 -3.45 15.37 3.70
C VAL A 100 -3.62 14.02 4.40
N PHE A 101 -2.56 13.48 5.00
CA PHE A 101 -2.59 12.17 5.63
C PHE A 101 -3.49 12.12 6.87
N LEU A 102 -3.59 13.20 7.64
CA LEU A 102 -4.48 13.29 8.80
C LEU A 102 -5.94 13.65 8.46
N SER A 103 -6.22 14.14 7.24
CA SER A 103 -7.57 14.54 6.85
C SER A 103 -8.52 13.36 6.68
N ARG A 104 -9.57 13.25 7.50
CA ARG A 104 -10.65 12.27 7.29
C ARG A 104 -11.54 12.58 6.07
N LYS A 105 -11.39 13.77 5.46
CA LYS A 105 -12.13 14.15 4.24
C LYS A 105 -11.52 13.55 2.97
N ILE A 106 -10.29 13.02 3.05
CA ILE A 106 -9.55 12.45 1.93
C ILE A 106 -9.38 10.96 2.16
N ILE A 107 -9.83 10.13 1.20
CA ILE A 107 -9.56 8.69 1.18
C ILE A 107 -8.13 8.47 0.68
N LYS A 108 -7.34 7.66 1.39
CA LYS A 108 -6.00 7.26 0.94
C LYS A 108 -6.06 5.81 0.51
N LEU A 109 -5.85 5.56 -0.76
CA LEU A 109 -5.78 4.23 -1.34
C LEU A 109 -4.33 3.79 -1.36
N GLY A 110 -4.10 2.53 -1.03
CA GLY A 110 -2.78 1.93 -1.07
C GLY A 110 -2.82 0.43 -1.24
N GLN A 111 -1.65 -0.16 -1.41
CA GLN A 111 -1.46 -1.61 -1.39
C GLN A 111 -0.24 -1.99 -0.53
N GLY A 112 -0.50 -2.30 0.74
CA GLY A 112 0.54 -2.51 1.74
C GLY A 112 1.05 -1.20 2.33
N TRP A 113 0.25 -0.13 2.32
CA TRP A 113 0.71 1.24 2.60
C TRP A 113 1.33 1.43 3.98
N LEU A 114 0.91 0.66 5.00
CA LEU A 114 1.56 0.69 6.31
C LEU A 114 3.05 0.31 6.25
N HIS A 115 3.41 -0.63 5.37
CA HIS A 115 4.79 -1.02 5.18
C HIS A 115 5.59 0.15 4.62
N ASP A 116 5.08 0.78 3.56
CA ASP A 116 5.71 1.95 2.93
C ASP A 116 5.84 3.11 3.91
N MET A 117 4.81 3.40 4.71
CA MET A 117 4.87 4.41 5.76
C MET A 117 5.99 4.13 6.79
N LYS A 118 6.18 2.87 7.18
CA LYS A 118 7.26 2.50 8.10
C LYS A 118 8.62 2.72 7.46
N GLU A 119 8.80 2.34 6.20
CA GLU A 119 10.05 2.59 5.48
C GLU A 119 10.30 4.11 5.31
N LEU A 120 9.28 4.87 4.92
CA LEU A 120 9.35 6.34 4.81
C LEU A 120 9.74 7.00 6.14
N ASN A 121 9.10 6.62 7.25
CA ASN A 121 9.41 7.16 8.58
C ASN A 121 10.84 6.81 9.04
N GLN A 122 11.33 5.62 8.69
CA GLN A 122 12.73 5.22 8.96
C GLN A 122 13.74 6.00 8.11
N CYS A 123 13.45 6.19 6.82
CA CYS A 123 14.32 6.91 5.89
C CYS A 123 14.37 8.41 6.19
N TYR A 124 13.24 8.97 6.63
CA TYR A 124 13.04 10.40 6.83
C TYR A 124 12.52 10.73 8.24
N PRO A 125 13.29 10.50 9.31
CA PRO A 125 12.83 10.64 10.70
C PRO A 125 12.45 12.08 11.10
N LYS A 126 12.83 13.08 10.29
CA LYS A 126 12.43 14.49 10.47
C LYS A 126 11.10 14.83 9.80
N ALA A 127 10.52 13.92 9.01
CA ALA A 127 9.25 14.07 8.33
C ALA A 127 8.14 13.38 9.15
N SER A 128 7.55 14.13 10.10
CA SER A 128 6.46 13.63 10.93
C SER A 128 5.21 13.22 10.14
N CYS A 129 5.04 13.68 8.91
CA CYS A 129 3.90 13.33 8.06
C CYS A 129 3.78 11.81 7.81
N PHE A 130 4.88 11.06 7.87
CA PHE A 130 4.85 9.61 7.61
C PHE A 130 4.50 8.77 8.83
N LYS A 131 4.12 9.39 9.96
CA LYS A 131 3.79 8.65 11.17
C LYS A 131 2.37 8.11 11.19
N VAL A 132 1.39 8.96 10.85
CA VAL A 132 -0.04 8.65 11.01
C VAL A 132 -0.81 9.05 9.76
N ALA A 133 -1.63 8.13 9.26
CA ALA A 133 -2.57 8.38 8.18
C ALA A 133 -3.97 7.91 8.59
N LYS A 134 -4.98 8.76 8.37
CA LYS A 134 -6.38 8.47 8.71
C LYS A 134 -7.17 8.18 7.45
N ARG A 135 -8.19 7.33 7.55
CA ARG A 135 -9.08 6.96 6.43
C ARG A 135 -8.31 6.37 5.25
N VAL A 136 -7.47 5.39 5.58
CA VAL A 136 -6.70 4.61 4.61
C VAL A 136 -7.50 3.36 4.23
N VAL A 137 -7.63 3.10 2.94
CA VAL A 137 -8.31 1.92 2.41
C VAL A 137 -7.29 1.14 1.59
N GLU A 138 -7.06 -0.11 1.97
CA GLU A 138 -6.25 -1.02 1.18
C GLU A 138 -7.13 -1.60 0.07
N VAL A 139 -6.68 -1.55 -1.19
CA VAL A 139 -7.48 -2.08 -2.32
C VAL A 139 -7.74 -3.58 -2.20
N ASN A 140 -6.88 -4.31 -1.48
CA ASN A 140 -7.13 -5.70 -1.14
C ASN A 140 -8.30 -5.89 -0.17
N ASP A 141 -8.53 -4.97 0.79
CA ASP A 141 -9.66 -5.06 1.72
C ASP A 141 -11.00 -4.86 0.99
N MET A 142 -11.02 -4.02 -0.04
CA MET A 142 -12.17 -3.87 -0.94
C MET A 142 -12.44 -5.16 -1.73
N SER A 143 -11.39 -5.76 -2.32
CA SER A 143 -11.49 -7.04 -3.01
C SER A 143 -12.01 -8.16 -2.08
N ILE A 144 -11.49 -8.23 -0.85
CA ILE A 144 -11.94 -9.20 0.17
C ILE A 144 -13.40 -8.95 0.56
N SER A 145 -13.82 -7.69 0.66
CA SER A 145 -15.21 -7.33 0.95
C SER A 145 -16.16 -7.76 -0.18
N LEU A 146 -15.68 -7.73 -1.43
CA LEU A 146 -16.47 -8.08 -2.60
C LEU A 146 -16.55 -9.60 -2.80
N MET A 147 -15.40 -10.27 -2.79
CA MET A 147 -15.25 -11.68 -3.17
C MET A 147 -15.26 -12.64 -1.97
N GLY A 148 -15.21 -12.09 -0.75
CA GLY A 148 -15.03 -12.85 0.48
C GLY A 148 -13.57 -13.07 0.84
N GLY A 149 -13.32 -13.66 2.00
CA GLY A 149 -11.98 -13.89 2.53
C GLY A 149 -11.05 -14.59 1.53
N HIS A 150 -10.06 -13.87 1.03
CA HIS A 150 -8.97 -14.42 0.24
C HIS A 150 -7.64 -13.84 0.70
N HIS A 151 -6.56 -14.49 0.29
CA HIS A 151 -5.23 -13.95 0.50
C HIS A 151 -5.06 -12.64 -0.29
N PRO A 152 -4.35 -11.64 0.28
CA PRO A 152 -3.99 -10.45 -0.48
C PRO A 152 -3.30 -10.83 -1.79
N ILE A 153 -3.73 -10.22 -2.88
CA ILE A 153 -3.18 -10.40 -4.23
C ILE A 153 -2.43 -9.15 -4.67
N SER A 154 -1.52 -9.32 -5.61
CA SER A 154 -0.67 -8.23 -6.10
C SER A 154 -1.44 -7.22 -6.94
N LEU A 155 -0.92 -6.00 -7.04
CA LEU A 155 -1.52 -4.91 -7.82
C LEU A 155 -1.77 -5.30 -9.26
N GLN A 156 -0.81 -6.00 -9.86
CA GLN A 156 -0.92 -6.59 -11.20
C GLN A 156 -2.15 -7.50 -11.33
N LYS A 157 -2.38 -8.37 -10.35
CA LYS A 157 -3.49 -9.33 -10.37
C LYS A 157 -4.82 -8.61 -10.14
N LEU A 158 -4.88 -7.64 -9.22
CA LEU A 158 -6.06 -6.79 -9.02
C LEU A 158 -6.41 -6.01 -10.29
N THR A 159 -5.42 -5.36 -10.90
CA THR A 159 -5.57 -4.59 -12.14
C THR A 159 -6.07 -5.46 -13.28
N PHE A 160 -5.51 -6.65 -13.45
CA PHE A 160 -5.97 -7.58 -14.46
C PHE A 160 -7.41 -8.04 -14.18
N HIS A 161 -7.69 -8.46 -12.95
CA HIS A 161 -8.99 -9.04 -12.62
C HIS A 161 -10.15 -8.03 -12.72
N TYR A 162 -9.94 -6.79 -12.24
CA TYR A 162 -11.01 -5.80 -12.18
C TYR A 162 -11.05 -4.87 -13.39
N LEU A 163 -9.90 -4.55 -13.99
CA LEU A 163 -9.82 -3.59 -15.10
C LEU A 163 -9.50 -4.24 -16.45
N ASN A 164 -9.22 -5.55 -16.48
CA ASN A 164 -8.75 -6.27 -17.67
C ASN A 164 -7.52 -5.60 -18.33
N LYS A 165 -6.64 -5.02 -17.49
CA LYS A 165 -5.40 -4.36 -17.90
C LYS A 165 -4.18 -5.01 -17.24
N LYS A 166 -3.00 -4.84 -17.84
CA LYS A 166 -1.72 -5.18 -17.19
C LYS A 166 -0.89 -3.95 -16.84
N LEU A 167 -0.29 -3.97 -15.65
CA LEU A 167 0.79 -3.03 -15.33
C LEU A 167 2.09 -3.49 -15.98
N THR A 168 2.96 -2.53 -16.30
CA THR A 168 4.32 -2.85 -16.74
C THR A 168 5.15 -3.22 -15.51
N LYS A 169 6.01 -4.24 -15.61
CA LYS A 169 6.92 -4.64 -14.52
C LYS A 169 8.38 -4.25 -14.77
N THR A 170 8.63 -3.57 -15.89
CA THR A 170 9.99 -3.34 -16.40
C THR A 170 10.86 -2.44 -15.52
N GLN A 171 10.25 -1.65 -14.61
CA GLN A 171 10.97 -0.74 -13.73
C GLN A 171 10.97 -1.17 -12.25
N GLN A 172 10.38 -2.31 -11.89
CA GLN A 172 10.29 -2.76 -10.49
C GLN A 172 11.67 -2.86 -9.80
N MET A 173 12.70 -3.25 -10.55
CA MET A 173 14.07 -3.38 -10.05
C MET A 173 15.00 -2.26 -10.55
N SER A 174 14.43 -1.11 -10.92
CA SER A 174 15.16 0.02 -11.50
C SER A 174 16.04 0.74 -10.49
N ASN A 175 17.03 1.50 -10.97
CA ASN A 175 17.82 2.37 -10.10
C ASN A 175 17.06 3.69 -9.84
N TRP A 176 16.17 3.66 -8.85
CA TRP A 176 15.32 4.80 -8.48
C TRP A 176 16.05 6.00 -7.86
N ASN A 177 17.35 5.86 -7.56
CA ASN A 177 18.20 6.99 -7.16
C ASN A 177 18.69 7.81 -8.36
N ARG A 178 18.57 7.31 -9.60
CA ARG A 178 19.07 7.99 -10.79
C ARG A 178 18.26 9.27 -11.05
N ARG A 179 18.95 10.36 -11.40
CA ARG A 179 18.34 11.60 -11.92
C ARG A 179 19.00 12.02 -13.24
N PRO A 180 18.25 12.63 -14.18
CA PRO A 180 16.78 12.69 -14.19
C PRO A 180 16.17 11.28 -14.27
N LEU A 181 14.90 11.13 -13.87
CA LEU A 181 14.16 9.89 -14.10
C LEU A 181 13.95 9.70 -15.61
N ALA A 182 14.09 8.47 -16.10
CA ALA A 182 13.70 8.17 -17.46
C ALA A 182 12.17 8.29 -17.63
N PRO A 183 11.66 8.63 -18.82
CA PRO A 183 10.22 8.67 -19.07
C PRO A 183 9.48 7.38 -18.68
N SER A 184 10.10 6.22 -18.91
CA SER A 184 9.55 4.93 -18.50
C SER A 184 9.47 4.73 -16.98
N GLN A 185 10.44 5.24 -16.22
CA GLN A 185 10.42 5.23 -14.75
C GLN A 185 9.30 6.14 -14.23
N LEU A 186 9.16 7.33 -14.82
CA LEU A 186 8.12 8.27 -14.42
C LEU A 186 6.72 7.71 -14.71
N HIS A 187 6.51 7.13 -15.91
CA HIS A 187 5.26 6.49 -16.27
C HIS A 187 4.95 5.31 -15.37
N TYR A 188 5.92 4.42 -15.12
CA TYR A 188 5.74 3.27 -14.22
C TYR A 188 5.27 3.74 -12.84
N ALA A 189 6.02 4.66 -12.23
CA ALA A 189 5.74 5.17 -10.88
C ALA A 189 4.35 5.83 -10.83
N ALA A 190 4.01 6.61 -11.85
CA ALA A 190 2.70 7.26 -11.91
C ALA A 190 1.54 6.26 -12.07
N SER A 191 1.74 5.21 -12.88
CA SER A 191 0.73 4.17 -13.11
C SER A 191 0.39 3.41 -11.82
N ASP A 192 1.38 3.05 -11.02
CA ASP A 192 1.17 2.25 -9.79
C ASP A 192 0.36 3.03 -8.73
N ALA A 193 0.45 4.36 -8.71
CA ALA A 193 -0.40 5.20 -7.87
C ALA A 193 -1.78 5.47 -8.49
N LEU A 194 -1.87 5.78 -9.79
CA LEU A 194 -3.14 6.17 -10.43
C LEU A 194 -4.10 4.99 -10.56
N VAL A 195 -3.58 3.80 -10.85
CA VAL A 195 -4.40 2.58 -10.99
C VAL A 195 -5.18 2.26 -9.72
N LEU A 196 -4.69 2.68 -8.54
CA LEU A 196 -5.41 2.53 -7.28
C LEU A 196 -6.75 3.27 -7.30
N ILE A 197 -6.79 4.47 -7.89
CA ILE A 197 -8.02 5.26 -8.01
C ILE A 197 -9.00 4.56 -8.97
N HIS A 198 -8.52 4.03 -10.09
CA HIS A 198 -9.37 3.34 -11.07
C HIS A 198 -9.87 1.99 -10.54
N LEU A 199 -9.04 1.27 -9.78
CA LEU A 199 -9.44 0.09 -9.03
C LEU A 199 -10.51 0.43 -7.99
N TYR A 200 -10.35 1.54 -7.27
CA TYR A 200 -11.33 2.00 -6.31
C TYR A 200 -12.70 2.24 -6.96
N ASP A 201 -12.76 2.89 -8.13
CA ASP A 201 -14.02 3.11 -8.82
C ASP A 201 -14.73 1.82 -9.18
N GLU A 202 -14.00 0.88 -9.79
CA GLU A 202 -14.58 -0.37 -10.24
C GLU A 202 -15.00 -1.26 -9.06
N LEU A 203 -14.16 -1.33 -8.02
CA LEU A 203 -14.48 -2.06 -6.80
C LEU A 203 -15.66 -1.44 -6.06
N MET A 204 -15.71 -0.11 -5.92
CA MET A 204 -16.86 0.59 -5.33
C MET A 204 -18.13 0.28 -6.11
N ARG A 205 -18.10 0.41 -7.43
CA ARG A 205 -19.25 0.12 -8.30
C ARG A 205 -19.78 -1.30 -8.07
N ARG A 206 -18.91 -2.30 -8.05
CA ARG A 206 -19.29 -3.71 -7.78
C ARG A 206 -19.80 -3.91 -6.35
N LEU A 207 -19.12 -3.33 -5.36
CA LEU A 207 -19.51 -3.42 -3.94
C LEU A 207 -20.88 -2.82 -3.68
N THR A 208 -21.16 -1.62 -4.21
CA THR A 208 -22.46 -0.96 -4.04
C THR A 208 -23.58 -1.66 -4.81
N SER A 209 -23.25 -2.30 -5.94
CA SER A 209 -24.21 -3.12 -6.70
C SER A 209 -24.59 -4.38 -5.93
N LYS A 210 -23.61 -5.03 -5.29
CA LYS A 210 -23.80 -6.24 -4.48
C LYS A 210 -24.45 -5.96 -3.12
N ASN A 211 -24.07 -4.86 -2.48
CA ASN A 211 -24.59 -4.42 -1.19
C ASN A 211 -24.78 -2.90 -1.20
N LYS A 212 -26.03 -2.46 -1.43
CA LYS A 212 -26.39 -1.03 -1.48
C LYS A 212 -26.10 -0.28 -0.17
N ALA A 213 -26.01 -0.99 0.97
CA ALA A 213 -25.67 -0.40 2.26
C ALA A 213 -24.15 -0.38 2.54
N PHE A 214 -23.32 -0.84 1.60
CA PHE A 214 -21.86 -0.82 1.77
C PHE A 214 -21.36 0.60 1.98
N ASN A 215 -20.62 0.79 3.08
CA ASN A 215 -19.97 2.05 3.40
C ASN A 215 -18.45 1.81 3.42
N ILE A 216 -17.70 2.61 2.65
CA ILE A 216 -16.24 2.53 2.59
C ILE A 216 -15.55 2.71 3.95
N ASP A 217 -16.17 3.49 4.85
CA ASP A 217 -15.63 3.71 6.19
C ASP A 217 -15.67 2.44 7.06
N SER A 218 -16.46 1.42 6.68
CA SER A 218 -16.45 0.11 7.36
C SER A 218 -15.13 -0.65 7.21
N ILE A 219 -14.33 -0.32 6.19
CA ILE A 219 -13.02 -0.92 5.93
C ILE A 219 -11.88 0.12 5.96
N ALA A 220 -12.20 1.38 6.27
CA ALA A 220 -11.19 2.42 6.36
C ALA A 220 -10.42 2.33 7.69
N ASN A 221 -9.11 2.46 7.59
CA ASN A 221 -8.17 2.29 8.69
C ASN A 221 -7.60 3.64 9.16
N VAL A 222 -7.14 3.65 10.40
CA VAL A 222 -6.13 4.60 10.88
C VAL A 222 -4.83 3.82 10.99
N LEU A 223 -3.82 4.27 10.24
CA LEU A 223 -2.49 3.71 10.28
C LEU A 223 -1.61 4.58 11.18
N ASP A 224 -0.86 3.93 12.05
CA ASP A 224 0.15 4.54 12.91
C ASP A 224 1.38 3.62 12.90
N VAL A 225 2.53 4.17 12.53
CA VAL A 225 3.78 3.41 12.42
C VAL A 225 4.34 2.98 13.78
N ASP A 226 4.02 3.73 14.84
CA ASP A 226 4.47 3.48 16.21
C ASP A 226 3.54 2.50 16.94
N MET A 227 2.31 2.30 16.43
CA MET A 227 1.38 1.31 16.98
C MET A 227 1.77 -0.11 16.56
N GLN A 228 2.02 -0.97 17.55
CA GLN A 228 2.19 -2.40 17.31
C GLN A 228 0.86 -2.99 16.84
N ARG A 229 0.81 -3.46 15.58
CA ARG A 229 -0.33 -4.26 15.12
C ARG A 229 -0.22 -5.64 15.75
N THR A 230 -1.30 -6.05 16.41
CA THR A 230 -1.57 -7.45 16.69
C THR A 230 -1.52 -8.22 15.38
N LEU A 231 -0.66 -9.22 15.26
CA LEU A 231 -0.49 -9.99 14.02
C LEU A 231 -1.65 -10.98 13.91
N LYS A 232 -2.75 -10.54 13.31
CA LYS A 232 -3.96 -11.35 13.17
C LYS A 232 -3.90 -12.18 11.89
N CYS A 233 -4.05 -13.50 12.02
CA CYS A 233 -4.18 -14.41 10.89
C CYS A 233 -5.44 -14.09 10.10
N THR A 234 -5.32 -13.92 8.78
CA THR A 234 -6.48 -13.64 7.92
C THR A 234 -7.32 -14.89 7.63
N LEU A 235 -6.82 -16.08 7.98
CA LEU A 235 -7.50 -17.36 7.77
C LEU A 235 -8.36 -17.76 8.97
N CYS A 236 -7.77 -17.84 10.16
CA CYS A 236 -8.48 -18.25 11.38
C CYS A 236 -8.66 -17.12 12.41
N PHE A 237 -8.23 -15.90 12.11
CA PHE A 237 -8.35 -14.74 12.99
C PHE A 237 -7.56 -14.82 14.32
N THR A 238 -6.72 -15.84 14.52
CA THR A 238 -5.81 -15.94 15.67
C THR A 238 -4.84 -14.77 15.67
N VAL A 239 -4.68 -14.13 16.83
CA VAL A 239 -3.70 -13.08 17.05
C VAL A 239 -2.40 -13.71 17.53
N ALA A 240 -1.30 -13.35 16.89
CA ALA A 240 0.05 -13.67 17.32
C ALA A 240 0.71 -12.44 17.94
N ASP A 241 1.46 -12.67 19.01
CA ASP A 241 2.15 -11.61 19.75
C ASP A 241 3.41 -11.12 19.03
N ASN A 242 3.98 -11.92 18.13
CA ASN A 242 5.16 -11.55 17.34
C ASN A 242 5.20 -12.22 15.96
N ALA A 243 6.11 -11.73 15.11
CA ALA A 243 6.23 -12.16 13.71
C ALA A 243 6.65 -13.62 13.54
N ALA A 244 7.44 -14.16 14.48
CA ALA A 244 7.87 -15.56 14.44
C ALA A 244 6.68 -16.49 14.72
N ASP A 245 5.87 -16.15 15.72
CA ASP A 245 4.66 -16.88 16.08
C ASP A 245 3.62 -16.80 14.97
N TYR A 246 3.43 -15.62 14.38
CA TYR A 246 2.59 -15.45 13.20
C TYR A 246 3.06 -16.31 12.02
N LYS A 247 4.37 -16.37 11.74
CA LYS A 247 4.95 -17.15 10.63
C LYS A 247 4.80 -18.66 10.86
N ARG A 248 5.01 -19.13 12.09
CA ARG A 248 4.77 -20.52 12.48
C ARG A 248 3.29 -20.88 12.36
N HIS A 249 2.44 -20.05 12.96
CA HIS A 249 0.99 -20.17 12.86
C HIS A 249 0.54 -20.26 11.40
N ARG A 250 0.98 -19.34 10.53
CA ARG A 250 0.57 -19.32 9.11
C ARG A 250 1.00 -20.57 8.33
N LYS A 251 2.09 -21.24 8.72
CA LYS A 251 2.53 -22.50 8.09
C LYS A 251 1.64 -23.69 8.48
N GLU A 252 1.08 -23.66 9.69
CA GLU A 252 0.30 -24.75 10.27
C GLU A 252 -1.21 -24.46 10.25
N CYS A 253 -1.60 -23.22 9.93
CA CYS A 253 -2.98 -22.77 9.86
C CYS A 253 -3.70 -23.44 8.69
N SER A 254 -4.34 -24.56 9.00
CA SER A 254 -5.09 -25.43 8.09
C SER A 254 -6.58 -25.10 8.01
N SER A 255 -7.05 -24.07 8.72
CA SER A 255 -8.39 -23.52 8.47
C SER A 255 -8.41 -23.06 7.02
N SER A 256 -9.15 -23.81 6.19
CA SER A 256 -9.15 -23.75 4.74
C SER A 256 -8.79 -22.36 4.23
N ALA A 257 -7.57 -22.23 3.71
CA ALA A 257 -7.28 -21.19 2.75
C ALA A 257 -8.41 -21.27 1.72
N LEU A 258 -9.33 -20.31 1.76
CA LEU A 258 -10.53 -20.33 0.93
C LEU A 258 -10.08 -20.42 -0.52
N SER A 259 -10.14 -21.63 -1.09
CA SER A 259 -9.94 -21.87 -2.51
C SER A 259 -11.22 -21.39 -3.17
N LEU A 260 -11.23 -20.09 -3.45
CA LEU A 260 -12.31 -19.47 -4.17
C LEU A 260 -12.38 -20.08 -5.57
N ARG A 261 -13.51 -20.73 -5.90
CA ARG A 261 -13.79 -21.21 -7.26
C ARG A 261 -14.67 -20.19 -7.97
N LEU A 262 -14.32 -19.85 -9.20
CA LEU A 262 -15.16 -19.04 -10.08
C LEU A 262 -16.33 -19.89 -10.56
N CYS A 263 -17.54 -19.32 -10.60
CA CYS A 263 -18.65 -19.95 -11.29
C CYS A 263 -18.42 -19.85 -12.81
N ASN A 264 -18.30 -20.98 -13.50
CA ASN A 264 -18.12 -21.05 -14.95
C ASN A 264 -19.32 -20.51 -15.76
N SER A 265 -20.49 -20.32 -15.13
CA SER A 265 -21.69 -19.82 -15.80
C SER A 265 -21.77 -18.29 -15.84
N CYS A 266 -21.47 -17.59 -14.74
CA CYS A 266 -21.51 -16.13 -14.70
C CYS A 266 -20.14 -15.44 -14.77
N GLY A 267 -19.04 -16.14 -14.49
CA GLY A 267 -17.68 -15.57 -14.44
C GLY A 267 -17.44 -14.58 -13.29
N ASP A 268 -18.48 -14.16 -12.57
CA ASP A 268 -18.44 -13.08 -11.57
C ASP A 268 -18.44 -13.57 -10.11
N ALA A 269 -18.99 -14.76 -9.84
CA ALA A 269 -19.09 -15.28 -8.49
C ALA A 269 -17.86 -16.13 -8.11
N MET A 270 -17.12 -15.72 -7.09
CA MET A 270 -16.10 -16.53 -6.42
C MET A 270 -16.66 -17.09 -5.12
N LEU A 271 -16.77 -18.42 -5.03
CA LEU A 271 -17.50 -19.10 -3.97
C LEU A 271 -16.57 -19.95 -3.09
N LYS A 272 -16.91 -19.97 -1.80
CA LYS A 272 -16.06 -20.42 -0.69
C LYS A 272 -16.08 -21.92 -0.44
N SER A 273 -17.03 -22.65 -1.04
CA SER A 273 -17.19 -24.09 -0.91
C SER A 273 -18.08 -24.64 -2.04
N ASP A 274 -18.05 -25.96 -2.24
CA ASP A 274 -18.95 -26.68 -3.17
C ASP A 274 -20.43 -26.47 -2.80
N VAL A 275 -20.74 -26.34 -1.52
CA VAL A 275 -22.11 -26.08 -1.05
C VAL A 275 -22.62 -24.73 -1.58
N HIS A 276 -21.83 -23.67 -1.39
CA HIS A 276 -22.20 -22.34 -1.91
C HIS A 276 -22.15 -22.28 -3.45
N MET A 277 -21.28 -23.06 -4.09
CA MET A 277 -21.27 -23.22 -5.54
C MET A 277 -22.58 -23.84 -6.04
N ASN A 278 -23.05 -24.91 -5.40
CA ASN A 278 -24.28 -25.58 -5.77
C ASN A 278 -25.52 -24.70 -5.51
N GLU A 279 -25.55 -23.96 -4.39
CA GLU A 279 -26.60 -22.96 -4.10
C GLU A 279 -26.63 -21.83 -5.13
N HIS A 280 -25.45 -21.30 -5.50
CA HIS A 280 -25.34 -20.28 -6.54
C HIS A 280 -25.74 -20.80 -7.92
N MET A 281 -25.31 -22.02 -8.28
CA MET A 281 -25.64 -22.66 -9.57
C MET A 281 -27.15 -22.81 -9.77
N ALA A 282 -27.91 -23.01 -8.69
CA ALA A 282 -29.37 -23.06 -8.71
C ALA A 282 -30.02 -21.72 -9.11
N ALA A 283 -29.36 -20.59 -8.81
CA ALA A 283 -29.82 -19.25 -9.20
C ALA A 283 -29.13 -18.71 -10.48
N CYS A 284 -27.96 -19.24 -10.83
CA CYS A 284 -27.14 -18.79 -11.96
C CYS A 284 -27.61 -19.34 -13.31
N SER A 285 -28.32 -20.48 -13.30
CA SER A 285 -28.71 -21.21 -14.53
C SER A 285 -30.13 -20.90 -15.02
N GLY A 286 -30.82 -19.92 -14.43
CA GLY A 286 -32.23 -19.64 -14.68
C GLY A 286 -32.47 -18.35 -15.47
N ASP A 287 -32.81 -18.48 -16.75
CA ASP A 287 -33.53 -17.45 -17.51
C ASP A 287 -34.96 -17.30 -16.92
N GLN A 288 -35.18 -16.37 -15.99
CA GLN A 288 -36.46 -15.66 -15.79
C GLN A 288 -36.34 -14.53 -14.73
N PRO A 289 -37.19 -13.48 -14.82
CA PRO A 289 -36.98 -12.18 -14.20
C PRO A 289 -37.42 -12.09 -12.73
N ASN A 290 -36.68 -11.28 -11.98
CA ASN A 290 -37.06 -10.58 -10.74
C ASN A 290 -38.20 -11.20 -9.89
N THR A 291 -37.85 -12.06 -8.95
CA THR A 291 -38.59 -12.20 -7.67
C THR A 291 -37.60 -12.41 -6.53
N ALA A 292 -37.60 -11.50 -5.56
CA ALA A 292 -36.83 -11.63 -4.33
C ALA A 292 -37.29 -12.85 -3.50
N PRO A 293 -36.39 -13.53 -2.77
CA PRO A 293 -36.80 -14.26 -1.60
C PRO A 293 -36.30 -13.58 -0.32
N ALA A 294 -37.26 -13.38 0.57
CA ALA A 294 -37.10 -13.00 1.96
C ALA A 294 -36.56 -14.17 2.78
N VAL A 295 -35.59 -13.92 3.67
CA VAL A 295 -35.44 -14.66 4.93
C VAL A 295 -34.98 -13.68 6.01
N ALA A 296 -35.78 -13.58 7.07
CA ALA A 296 -35.58 -12.75 8.26
C ALA A 296 -34.40 -13.26 9.12
N PRO A 297 -33.72 -12.40 9.88
CA PRO A 297 -32.66 -12.83 10.80
C PRO A 297 -33.27 -13.51 12.03
N GLU A 298 -32.84 -14.75 12.28
CA GLU A 298 -33.04 -15.45 13.56
C GLU A 298 -32.33 -14.71 14.69
N ALA A 299 -33.05 -14.49 15.80
CA ALA A 299 -32.55 -13.78 16.98
C ALA A 299 -31.46 -14.57 17.73
N PRO A 300 -30.46 -13.91 18.34
CA PRO A 300 -29.46 -14.60 19.15
C PRO A 300 -30.07 -15.11 20.46
N GLN A 301 -29.84 -16.39 20.76
CA GLN A 301 -30.17 -17.03 22.04
C GLN A 301 -29.43 -16.33 23.20
N GLN A 302 -30.18 -16.12 24.30
CA GLN A 302 -29.73 -15.45 25.52
C GLN A 302 -28.57 -16.20 26.22
N PRO A 303 -27.55 -15.51 26.77
CA PRO A 303 -26.62 -16.12 27.70
C PRO A 303 -27.22 -16.19 29.11
N LYS A 304 -27.12 -17.38 29.72
CA LYS A 304 -27.54 -17.70 31.09
C LYS A 304 -26.88 -16.76 32.13
N GLU A 305 -27.70 -16.20 33.00
CA GLU A 305 -27.31 -15.41 34.18
C GLU A 305 -26.28 -16.12 35.05
N LYS A 306 -25.17 -15.44 35.36
CA LYS A 306 -24.41 -15.65 36.60
C LYS A 306 -24.41 -14.35 37.39
N LYS A 307 -25.21 -14.33 38.46
CA LYS A 307 -25.24 -13.26 39.48
C LYS A 307 -23.86 -13.07 40.11
N ARG A 308 -23.31 -11.85 40.09
CA ARG A 308 -22.40 -11.35 41.13
C ARG A 308 -22.27 -9.82 41.16
N LYS A 309 -22.95 -9.24 42.16
CA LYS A 309 -22.68 -8.04 42.97
C LYS A 309 -22.24 -6.73 42.28
N LYS A 310 -23.18 -5.78 42.23
CA LYS A 310 -23.00 -4.34 42.03
C LYS A 310 -22.02 -3.74 43.04
N LYS A 311 -21.03 -2.98 42.56
CA LYS A 311 -20.46 -1.82 43.28
C LYS A 311 -20.47 -0.64 42.33
N SER A 312 -21.34 0.33 42.61
CA SER A 312 -21.44 1.60 41.92
C SER A 312 -20.25 2.48 42.29
N ALA A 313 -19.56 3.05 41.30
CA ALA A 313 -18.69 4.21 41.49
C ALA A 313 -19.22 5.35 40.62
N LYS A 314 -19.66 6.41 41.30
CA LYS A 314 -20.14 7.67 40.71
C LYS A 314 -19.03 8.33 39.89
N ILE A 315 -19.34 8.71 38.66
CA ILE A 315 -18.58 9.67 37.88
C ILE A 315 -18.96 11.06 38.39
N GLN A 316 -18.00 11.80 38.93
CA GLN A 316 -18.11 13.25 39.15
C GLN A 316 -17.36 13.96 38.03
N LEU A 317 -18.10 14.70 37.22
CA LEU A 317 -17.59 15.77 36.36
C LEU A 317 -17.37 17.01 37.22
N LEU A 318 -16.17 17.59 37.14
CA LEU A 318 -15.89 18.95 37.61
C LEU A 318 -15.44 19.79 36.40
N PRO A 319 -16.00 20.98 36.18
CA PRO A 319 -15.59 21.94 35.15
C PRO A 319 -14.47 22.83 35.69
N VAL A 320 -13.73 23.53 34.83
CA VAL A 320 -12.86 24.73 35.05
C VAL A 320 -11.87 24.76 33.87
N LEU A 321 -11.49 25.84 33.20
CA LEU A 321 -11.97 27.20 32.95
C LEU A 321 -11.09 27.66 31.76
N LEU A 322 -11.67 28.40 30.81
CA LEU A 322 -10.87 29.15 29.84
C LEU A 322 -10.33 30.40 30.54
N GLU A 323 -9.02 30.60 30.55
CA GLU A 323 -8.43 31.92 30.73
C GLU A 323 -7.46 32.23 29.59
N ALA A 324 -7.67 33.42 29.02
CA ALA A 324 -6.83 34.03 28.02
C ALA A 324 -5.65 34.72 28.71
N ALA A 325 -4.45 34.63 28.12
CA ALA A 325 -3.33 35.48 28.47
C ALA A 325 -2.61 35.96 27.19
N SER A 326 -2.60 37.28 27.02
CA SER A 326 -1.82 38.05 26.04
C SER A 326 -0.34 38.16 26.46
N PRO A 327 0.56 38.65 25.59
CA PRO A 327 1.96 38.21 25.55
C PRO A 327 2.86 38.97 26.53
N VAL A 328 3.87 38.26 27.05
CA VAL A 328 4.98 38.85 27.81
C VAL A 328 6.19 38.96 26.88
N ASN A 329 6.65 40.19 26.67
CA ASN A 329 7.98 40.52 26.13
C ASN A 329 9.04 40.10 27.14
N VAL A 330 10.05 39.35 26.70
CA VAL A 330 11.31 39.20 27.43
C VAL A 330 12.46 39.40 26.45
N GLU A 331 13.27 40.41 26.77
CA GLU A 331 14.46 40.84 26.08
C GLU A 331 15.57 39.78 26.10
N MET A 332 16.43 39.83 25.09
CA MET A 332 17.58 38.97 24.89
C MET A 332 18.70 39.32 25.87
N GLU A 333 19.17 38.33 26.65
CA GLU A 333 20.45 38.41 27.36
C GLU A 333 21.36 37.26 26.90
N GLU A 334 22.52 37.65 26.37
CA GLU A 334 23.49 36.81 25.68
C GLU A 334 24.46 36.18 26.71
N GLN A 335 24.34 34.89 26.99
CA GLN A 335 25.25 34.18 27.90
C GLN A 335 26.34 33.41 27.13
N GLN A 336 27.60 33.72 27.46
CA GLN A 336 28.81 33.07 26.95
C GLN A 336 28.92 31.60 27.39
N PRO A 337 29.48 30.70 26.54
CA PRO A 337 29.61 29.28 26.88
C PRO A 337 30.81 28.97 27.80
N SER A 338 30.62 27.98 28.67
CA SER A 338 31.55 27.57 29.73
C SER A 338 32.76 26.72 29.25
N PRO A 339 33.83 26.59 30.07
CA PRO A 339 35.15 26.05 29.67
C PRO A 339 35.18 24.58 29.24
N ALA A 340 34.10 23.81 29.43
CA ALA A 340 34.03 22.39 29.08
C ALA A 340 33.87 22.12 27.57
N GLN A 341 33.63 23.16 26.75
CA GLN A 341 33.41 23.01 25.30
C GLN A 341 34.67 23.18 24.43
N GLN A 342 35.82 23.56 24.98
CA GLN A 342 37.06 23.73 24.22
C GLN A 342 37.94 22.46 24.12
N SER A 343 37.74 21.43 24.95
CA SER A 343 38.61 20.24 24.95
C SER A 343 38.21 19.12 23.97
N LYS A 344 37.00 19.15 23.39
CA LYS A 344 36.52 18.15 22.41
C LYS A 344 36.82 18.51 20.95
N ARG A 345 37.17 19.76 20.65
CA ARG A 345 37.49 20.26 19.29
C ARG A 345 38.95 19.96 18.87
N ALA A 346 39.85 19.74 19.83
CA ALA A 346 41.25 19.36 19.57
C ALA A 346 41.43 17.86 19.21
N LYS A 347 40.70 16.95 19.86
CA LYS A 347 40.81 15.49 19.60
C LYS A 347 40.21 15.03 18.27
N ARG A 348 39.37 15.85 17.62
CA ARG A 348 38.70 15.51 16.35
C ARG A 348 39.51 15.91 15.10
N LYS A 349 40.57 16.72 15.24
CA LYS A 349 41.48 17.10 14.14
C LYS A 349 42.66 16.14 13.94
N GLN A 350 43.00 15.30 14.92
CA GLN A 350 44.13 14.35 14.81
C GLN A 350 43.74 13.01 14.14
N LYS A 351 42.46 12.60 14.18
CA LYS A 351 41.96 11.37 13.53
C LYS A 351 41.74 11.51 12.01
N LYS A 352 41.69 12.74 11.47
CA LYS A 352 41.48 13.04 10.05
C LYS A 352 42.77 13.07 9.21
N LYS A 353 43.96 13.04 9.84
CA LYS A 353 45.27 12.97 9.14
C LYS A 353 45.81 11.55 8.94
N LYS A 354 45.23 10.51 9.56
CA LYS A 354 45.68 9.11 9.44
C LYS A 354 44.98 8.26 8.37
N ASN A 355 43.86 8.72 7.80
CA ASN A 355 43.12 7.97 6.77
C ASN A 355 43.37 8.45 5.32
N LYS A 356 44.32 9.36 5.10
CA LYS A 356 44.65 9.89 3.77
C LYS A 356 45.96 9.33 3.18
N ALA A 357 46.49 8.24 3.74
CA ALA A 357 47.78 7.64 3.35
C ALA A 357 47.69 6.14 2.97
N LYS A 358 46.50 5.62 2.61
CA LYS A 358 46.33 4.27 2.03
C LYS A 358 45.29 4.30 0.91
N ALA A 359 45.64 4.87 -0.23
CA ALA A 359 44.92 4.69 -1.50
C ALA A 359 45.76 5.27 -2.66
N VAL A 360 46.95 4.71 -2.91
CA VAL A 360 47.64 4.82 -4.20
C VAL A 360 48.35 3.46 -4.42
N ALA A 361 48.28 2.96 -5.66
CA ALA A 361 48.95 1.79 -6.24
C ALA A 361 48.06 0.55 -6.50
N HIS A 362 47.51 0.46 -7.71
CA HIS A 362 47.79 -0.57 -8.73
C HIS A 362 46.60 -0.79 -9.69
N THR A 363 46.80 -0.33 -10.92
CA THR A 363 46.20 -0.80 -12.18
C THR A 363 46.79 -2.17 -12.58
N VAL A 364 45.97 -3.04 -13.19
CA VAL A 364 46.22 -3.83 -14.43
C VAL A 364 45.05 -4.83 -14.65
N SER A 365 44.51 -4.88 -15.87
CA SER A 365 43.57 -5.91 -16.38
C SER A 365 44.32 -7.18 -16.83
N PRO A 366 43.64 -8.35 -16.90
CA PRO A 366 43.44 -8.94 -18.23
C PRO A 366 42.10 -9.70 -18.41
N THR A 367 41.80 -9.93 -19.69
CA THR A 367 40.69 -10.68 -20.32
C THR A 367 40.90 -12.19 -20.33
N LEU A 368 39.85 -13.02 -20.11
CA LEU A 368 39.38 -14.15 -20.98
C LEU A 368 38.44 -15.15 -20.28
N ALA A 369 37.34 -15.46 -20.98
CA ALA A 369 36.63 -16.74 -21.20
C ALA A 369 36.16 -17.68 -20.05
N GLY A 370 34.86 -18.02 -20.09
CA GLY A 370 34.38 -19.42 -20.09
C GLY A 370 33.81 -20.08 -18.81
N LEU A 371 32.49 -19.94 -18.58
CA LEU A 371 31.47 -20.89 -18.00
C LEU A 371 31.75 -21.64 -16.65
N PRO A 372 30.73 -22.17 -15.91
CA PRO A 372 29.31 -22.33 -16.23
C PRO A 372 28.30 -21.72 -15.22
N LEU A 373 27.05 -21.61 -15.70
CA LEU A 373 25.85 -21.19 -14.97
C LEU A 373 25.54 -22.11 -13.76
N SER A 374 25.82 -21.61 -12.55
CA SER A 374 25.29 -22.20 -11.31
C SER A 374 23.91 -21.62 -11.01
N LYS A 375 22.87 -22.45 -11.21
CA LYS A 375 21.52 -22.21 -10.67
C LYS A 375 21.59 -22.05 -9.15
N ARG A 376 21.35 -20.85 -8.61
CA ARG A 376 21.12 -20.68 -7.16
C ARG A 376 19.98 -19.72 -6.83
N LYS A 377 18.91 -20.36 -6.33
CA LYS A 377 17.91 -19.97 -5.34
C LYS A 377 17.94 -18.50 -4.87
N MET A 378 16.88 -17.78 -5.23
CA MET A 378 16.53 -16.50 -4.61
C MET A 378 16.11 -16.71 -3.15
N SER A 379 16.36 -15.71 -2.31
CA SER A 379 16.02 -15.75 -0.88
C SER A 379 14.51 -15.89 -0.66
N ALA A 380 14.14 -16.71 0.32
CA ALA A 380 12.80 -17.23 0.56
C ALA A 380 11.72 -16.19 0.92
N ASP A 381 12.06 -14.93 1.19
CA ASP A 381 11.06 -13.94 1.64
C ASP A 381 10.35 -13.19 0.50
N SER A 382 10.83 -13.29 -0.75
CA SER A 382 10.14 -12.74 -1.94
C SER A 382 9.35 -13.78 -2.74
N ALA A 383 9.56 -15.07 -2.46
CA ALA A 383 9.08 -16.19 -3.28
C ALA A 383 7.78 -16.84 -2.78
N PHE A 384 7.16 -16.33 -1.71
CA PHE A 384 6.02 -16.98 -1.05
C PHE A 384 4.63 -16.38 -1.40
N LEU A 385 4.54 -15.46 -2.38
CA LEU A 385 3.30 -14.74 -2.74
C LEU A 385 2.65 -15.17 -4.06
N ALA A 386 3.04 -16.30 -4.62
CA ALA A 386 2.34 -16.88 -5.76
C ALA A 386 2.50 -18.39 -5.73
N SER A 387 1.47 -19.11 -5.32
CA SER A 387 1.26 -20.44 -5.91
C SER A 387 0.28 -20.25 -7.06
N ASP A 388 0.69 -20.74 -8.23
CA ASP A 388 0.01 -20.55 -9.51
C ASP A 388 -1.10 -21.60 -9.77
N ASP A 389 -1.26 -22.57 -8.86
CA ASP A 389 -2.07 -23.76 -9.09
C ASP A 389 -3.60 -23.54 -9.06
N ILE A 390 -4.06 -22.37 -8.59
CA ILE A 390 -5.50 -22.05 -8.54
C ILE A 390 -6.00 -21.43 -9.87
N TRP A 391 -5.11 -20.89 -10.71
CA TRP A 391 -5.51 -19.94 -11.74
C TRP A 391 -5.33 -20.42 -13.19
N SER A 392 -4.90 -21.66 -13.39
CA SER A 392 -4.80 -22.33 -14.70
C SER A 392 -6.15 -22.86 -15.22
N LEU A 393 -7.17 -22.97 -14.37
CA LEU A 393 -8.50 -23.50 -14.73
C LEU A 393 -9.53 -22.42 -15.14
N ALA A 394 -9.26 -21.14 -14.90
CA ALA A 394 -10.16 -20.03 -15.27
C ALA A 394 -9.88 -19.47 -16.68
N SER A 395 -8.96 -20.09 -17.42
CA SER A 395 -8.35 -19.55 -18.63
C SER A 395 -8.88 -20.17 -19.93
N SER A 396 -9.65 -21.25 -19.85
CA SER A 396 -10.24 -21.92 -21.02
C SER A 396 -11.47 -21.19 -21.57
N ASP A 397 -12.19 -20.41 -20.76
CA ASP A 397 -13.56 -20.00 -21.10
C ASP A 397 -13.65 -18.60 -21.73
N ASN A 398 -12.56 -17.82 -21.72
CA ASN A 398 -12.50 -16.52 -22.41
C ASN A 398 -12.03 -16.61 -23.88
N ALA A 399 -11.63 -17.79 -24.36
CA ALA A 399 -11.27 -17.98 -25.76
C ALA A 399 -12.50 -18.16 -26.67
N ALA A 400 -13.67 -18.49 -26.11
CA ALA A 400 -14.86 -18.85 -26.89
C ALA A 400 -15.75 -17.66 -27.31
N SER A 401 -15.59 -16.46 -26.73
CA SER A 401 -16.38 -15.28 -27.12
C SER A 401 -15.72 -14.37 -28.16
N MET A 402 -14.52 -14.71 -28.64
CA MET A 402 -13.74 -13.90 -29.58
C MET A 402 -13.89 -14.29 -31.06
N LEU A 403 -14.85 -15.16 -31.39
CA LEU A 403 -15.17 -15.51 -32.79
C LEU A 403 -16.69 -15.51 -33.01
N SER A 404 -17.26 -14.35 -33.28
CA SER A 404 -18.50 -14.23 -34.06
C SER A 404 -18.47 -12.87 -34.79
N PRO A 405 -18.43 -12.86 -36.13
CA PRO A 405 -18.37 -11.64 -36.92
C PRO A 405 -19.77 -11.23 -37.34
N TRP A 406 -20.32 -10.13 -36.81
CA TRP A 406 -21.30 -9.26 -37.48
C TRP A 406 -21.25 -7.87 -36.82
#